data_AF-A0A2T4V0P7-F1
#
_entry.id   AF-A0A2T4V0P7-F1
#
_cell.length_a   1.000
_cell.length_b   1.000
_cell.length_c   1.000
_cell.angle_alpha   90.00
_cell.angle_beta   90.00
_cell.angle_gamma   90.00
#
_symmetry.space_group_name_H-M   'P 1'
#
loop_
_entity.id
_entity.type
_entity.pdbx_description
1 polymer ?
#
loop_
_entity_poly.entity_id
_entity_poly.type
_entity_poly.pdbx_seq_one_letter_code
_entity_poly.pdbx_strand_id
1 'polypeptide(L)'
;MGGGGALSSARTILVLRREPVAVVCDADTLAPDVMAEQRGLMEYMLGEAGPLSEWRVLLIAPEVAMLLFRDEQLLRSLVPVSPSFEQLIRGRYEPNRVLAELFAQAGEQPFPDVLVRRLEQADLSSLWAAPELRPLEAFLLEKSAAQHPGAAP
;
A
#
# COMPACT_ATOMS: atom_id res chain seq x y z
N MET A 1 3.32 -13.63 -2.12
CA MET A 1 4.67 -13.51 -2.74
C MET A 1 4.87 -12.14 -3.40
N GLY A 2 4.59 -11.02 -2.71
CA GLY A 2 4.76 -9.66 -3.26
C GLY A 2 5.99 -8.90 -2.74
N GLY A 3 6.51 -9.25 -1.55
CA GLY A 3 7.53 -8.43 -0.86
C GLY A 3 8.94 -8.44 -1.47
N GLY A 4 9.37 -9.55 -2.08
CA GLY A 4 10.76 -9.71 -2.55
C GLY A 4 11.15 -8.74 -3.67
N GLY A 5 10.25 -8.48 -4.61
CA GLY A 5 10.47 -7.53 -5.70
C GLY A 5 10.49 -6.07 -5.24
N ALA A 6 9.58 -5.71 -4.33
CA ALA A 6 9.50 -4.37 -3.75
C ALA A 6 10.79 -4.02 -2.98
N LEU A 7 11.31 -4.97 -2.21
CA LEU A 7 12.52 -4.77 -1.42
C LEU A 7 13.79 -4.59 -2.27
N SER A 8 13.93 -5.36 -3.34
CA SER A 8 15.05 -5.21 -4.28
C SER A 8 15.06 -3.82 -4.94
N SER A 9 13.88 -3.35 -5.37
CA SER A 9 13.71 -2.01 -5.93
C SER A 9 14.02 -0.93 -4.89
N ALA A 10 13.55 -1.08 -3.66
CA ALA A 10 13.80 -0.14 -2.58
C ALA A 10 15.29 0.00 -2.25
N ARG A 11 16.02 -1.10 -2.17
CA ARG A 11 17.49 -1.08 -2.00
C ARG A 11 18.19 -0.37 -3.15
N THR A 12 17.72 -0.59 -4.39
CA THR A 12 18.27 0.08 -5.57
C THR A 12 18.07 1.59 -5.51
N ILE A 13 16.89 2.04 -5.10
CA ILE A 13 16.58 3.47 -4.91
C ILE A 13 17.48 4.08 -3.82
N LEU A 14 17.56 3.43 -2.65
CA LEU A 14 18.40 3.90 -1.54
C LEU A 14 19.88 4.00 -1.91
N VAL A 15 20.44 2.97 -2.53
CA VAL A 15 21.88 2.91 -2.80
C VAL A 15 22.26 3.79 -3.99
N LEU A 16 21.51 3.71 -5.09
CA LEU A 16 21.88 4.36 -6.34
C LEU A 16 21.34 5.79 -6.45
N ARG A 17 20.10 6.02 -6.01
CA ARG A 17 19.45 7.34 -6.12
C ARG A 17 19.59 8.17 -4.85
N ARG A 18 19.87 7.54 -3.71
CA ARG A 18 19.96 8.21 -2.39
C ARG A 18 18.70 9.00 -2.06
N GLU A 19 17.56 8.45 -2.45
CA GLU A 19 16.24 9.00 -2.18
C GLU A 19 15.58 8.22 -1.03
N PRO A 20 14.89 8.90 -0.11
CA PRO A 20 14.11 8.22 0.92
C PRO A 20 13.06 7.30 0.30
N VAL A 21 12.88 6.09 0.83
CA VAL A 21 11.95 5.10 0.28
C VAL A 21 11.00 4.52 1.33
N ALA A 22 9.72 4.46 1.01
CA ALA A 22 8.75 3.69 1.78
C ALA A 22 8.36 2.42 1.02
N VAL A 23 8.44 1.28 1.68
CA VAL A 23 7.99 -0.02 1.18
C VAL A 23 6.65 -0.36 1.83
N VAL A 24 5.59 -0.37 1.03
CA VAL A 24 4.25 -0.77 1.46
C VAL A 24 3.89 -2.06 0.75
N CYS A 25 3.59 -3.13 1.49
CA CYS A 25 3.21 -4.40 0.90
C CYS A 25 2.26 -5.20 1.79
N ASP A 26 1.66 -6.23 1.19
CA ASP A 26 0.82 -7.19 1.90
C ASP A 26 1.62 -7.90 2.99
N ALA A 27 0.97 -8.16 4.11
CA ALA A 27 1.47 -9.10 5.10
C ALA A 27 1.31 -10.54 4.56
N ASP A 28 2.30 -11.39 4.77
CA ASP A 28 2.20 -12.80 4.37
C ASP A 28 1.29 -13.61 5.31
N THR A 29 0.82 -12.98 6.40
CA THR A 29 0.09 -13.61 7.51
C THR A 29 -0.72 -12.57 8.29
N LEU A 30 -1.73 -13.04 9.01
CA LEU A 30 -2.49 -12.24 9.98
C LEU A 30 -1.95 -12.36 11.41
N ALA A 31 -0.99 -13.27 11.66
CA ALA A 31 -0.43 -13.50 12.97
C ALA A 31 0.58 -12.39 13.34
N PRO A 32 0.36 -11.61 14.43
CA PRO A 32 1.19 -10.45 14.76
C PRO A 32 2.68 -10.76 14.93
N ASP A 33 3.01 -11.90 15.54
CA ASP A 33 4.40 -12.29 15.79
C ASP A 33 5.13 -12.57 14.47
N VAL A 34 4.48 -13.28 13.55
CA VAL A 34 5.04 -13.60 12.24
C VAL A 34 5.12 -12.34 11.35
N MET A 35 4.16 -11.42 11.46
CA MET A 35 4.26 -10.11 10.82
C MET A 35 5.44 -9.28 11.36
N ALA A 36 5.71 -9.35 12.66
CA ALA A 36 6.84 -8.67 13.27
C ALA A 36 8.18 -9.25 12.77
N GLU A 37 8.26 -10.58 12.62
CA GLU A 37 9.41 -11.26 12.00
C GLU A 37 9.60 -10.86 10.53
N GLN A 38 8.51 -10.87 9.74
CA GLN A 38 8.53 -10.44 8.33
C GLN A 38 9.05 -9.01 8.21
N ARG A 39 8.52 -8.10 9.05
CA ARG A 39 8.98 -6.70 9.10
C ARG A 39 10.46 -6.64 9.47
N GLY A 40 10.88 -7.31 10.54
CA GLY A 40 12.27 -7.31 11.01
C GLY A 40 13.25 -7.80 9.94
N LEU A 41 12.87 -8.80 9.16
CA LEU A 41 13.66 -9.28 8.02
C LEU A 41 13.80 -8.22 6.92
N MET A 42 12.72 -7.52 6.57
CA MET A 42 12.75 -6.44 5.58
C MET A 42 13.58 -5.24 6.07
N GLU A 43 13.41 -4.87 7.33
CA GLU A 43 14.17 -3.79 8.00
C GLU A 43 15.66 -4.11 8.03
N TYR A 44 16.03 -5.36 8.36
CA TYR A 44 17.42 -5.83 8.30
C TYR A 44 18.03 -5.64 6.91
N MET A 45 17.31 -6.05 5.86
CA MET A 45 17.78 -5.92 4.48
C MET A 45 17.89 -4.47 4.00
N LEU A 46 17.05 -3.55 4.48
CA LEU A 46 17.13 -2.12 4.17
C LEU A 46 18.20 -1.39 5.01
N GLY A 47 18.43 -1.83 6.24
CA GLY A 47 19.49 -1.28 7.11
C GLY A 47 20.89 -1.41 6.49
N GLU A 48 21.14 -2.48 5.74
CA GLU A 48 22.37 -2.67 4.97
C GLU A 48 22.50 -1.69 3.78
N ALA A 49 21.40 -1.08 3.33
CA ALA A 49 21.35 -0.18 2.19
C ALA A 49 21.35 1.31 2.58
N GLY A 50 20.97 1.67 3.81
CA GLY A 50 20.93 3.06 4.27
C GLY A 50 20.45 3.21 5.72
N PRO A 51 20.62 4.41 6.31
CA PRO A 51 20.20 4.68 7.68
C PRO A 51 18.68 4.63 7.82
N LEU A 52 18.19 4.28 9.01
CA LEU A 52 16.76 4.13 9.34
C LEU A 52 15.92 5.38 9.02
N SER A 53 16.54 6.58 9.03
CA SER A 53 15.84 7.80 8.64
C SER A 53 15.41 7.77 7.18
N GLU A 54 16.12 7.08 6.29
CA GLU A 54 15.88 7.13 4.84
C GLU A 54 14.91 6.07 4.35
N TRP A 55 14.37 5.22 5.23
CA TRP A 55 13.42 4.22 4.79
C TRP A 55 12.33 3.89 5.80
N ARG A 56 11.23 3.35 5.29
CA ARG A 56 10.10 2.89 6.09
C ARG A 56 9.54 1.59 5.52
N VAL A 57 9.21 0.63 6.37
CA VAL A 57 8.49 -0.59 5.99
C VAL A 57 7.09 -0.55 6.60
N LEU A 58 6.08 -0.82 5.78
CA LEU A 58 4.68 -0.89 6.17
C LEU A 58 4.07 -2.19 5.65
N LEU A 59 3.70 -3.08 6.56
CA LEU A 59 2.97 -4.30 6.25
C LEU A 59 1.49 -4.07 6.50
N ILE A 60 0.66 -4.31 5.48
CA ILE A 60 -0.80 -4.17 5.55
C ILE A 60 -1.44 -5.56 5.51
N ALA A 61 -2.28 -5.86 6.50
CA ALA A 61 -2.90 -7.17 6.68
C ALA A 61 -4.44 -7.06 6.65
N PRO A 62 -5.17 -7.87 5.85
CA PRO A 62 -4.65 -8.99 5.05
C PRO A 62 -3.87 -8.56 3.81
N GLU A 63 -4.30 -7.49 3.13
CA GLU A 63 -3.71 -7.05 1.86
C GLU A 63 -3.89 -5.54 1.72
N VAL A 64 -2.98 -4.83 1.06
CA VAL A 64 -3.04 -3.36 0.83
C VAL A 64 -4.37 -2.95 0.19
N ALA A 65 -4.91 -3.79 -0.70
CA ALA A 65 -6.19 -3.55 -1.37
C ALA A 65 -7.38 -3.40 -0.41
N MET A 66 -7.26 -3.85 0.85
CA MET A 66 -8.29 -3.64 1.88
C MET A 66 -8.60 -2.16 2.13
N LEU A 67 -7.62 -1.28 1.87
CA LEU A 67 -7.78 0.16 2.04
C LEU A 67 -8.89 0.70 1.14
N LEU A 68 -9.07 0.11 -0.05
CA LEU A 68 -10.16 0.48 -0.96
C LEU A 68 -11.54 0.17 -0.38
N PHE A 69 -11.66 -0.83 0.50
CA PHE A 69 -12.93 -1.21 1.15
C PHE A 69 -13.24 -0.38 2.42
N ARG A 70 -12.41 0.60 2.77
CA ARG A 70 -12.67 1.55 3.87
C ARG A 70 -13.55 2.72 3.44
N ASP A 71 -13.49 3.09 2.17
CA ASP A 71 -14.31 4.14 1.58
C ASP A 71 -15.16 3.55 0.45
N GLU A 72 -16.44 3.36 0.73
CA GLU A 72 -17.39 2.79 -0.22
C GLU A 72 -17.59 3.69 -1.45
N GLN A 73 -17.53 5.02 -1.29
CA GLN A 73 -17.70 5.95 -2.40
C GLN A 73 -16.52 5.86 -3.36
N LEU A 74 -15.29 5.82 -2.82
CA LEU A 74 -14.09 5.56 -3.61
C LEU A 74 -14.15 4.18 -4.29
N LEU A 75 -14.50 3.13 -3.55
CA LEU A 75 -14.58 1.78 -4.14
C LEU A 75 -15.54 1.76 -5.33
N ARG A 76 -16.75 2.32 -5.17
CA ARG A 76 -17.79 2.36 -6.20
C ARG A 76 -17.38 3.14 -7.45
N SER A 77 -16.47 4.11 -7.35
CA SER A 77 -15.95 4.83 -8.52
C SER A 77 -14.86 4.01 -9.26
N LEU A 78 -14.16 3.13 -8.54
CA LEU A 78 -13.09 2.30 -9.08
C LEU A 78 -13.59 1.01 -9.72
N VAL A 79 -14.61 0.36 -9.16
CA VAL A 79 -15.08 -0.94 -9.66
C VAL A 79 -16.12 -0.80 -10.78
N PRO A 80 -16.14 -1.72 -11.76
CA PRO A 80 -17.08 -1.63 -12.89
C PRO A 80 -18.52 -2.04 -12.54
N VAL A 81 -18.71 -2.77 -11.44
CA VAL A 81 -20.02 -3.17 -10.92
C VAL A 81 -20.13 -2.74 -9.47
N SER A 82 -21.28 -2.18 -9.10
CA SER A 82 -21.55 -1.84 -7.70
C SER A 82 -21.48 -3.08 -6.80
N PRO A 83 -20.64 -3.07 -5.75
CA PRO A 83 -20.50 -4.21 -4.86
C PRO A 83 -21.76 -4.38 -4.00
N SER A 84 -22.13 -5.63 -3.76
CA SER A 84 -23.18 -5.99 -2.81
C SER A 84 -22.72 -5.75 -1.36
N PHE A 85 -23.66 -5.72 -0.42
CA PHE A 85 -23.34 -5.60 1.00
C PHE A 85 -22.42 -6.74 1.50
N GLU A 86 -22.66 -7.96 1.04
CA GLU A 86 -21.81 -9.10 1.36
C GLU A 86 -20.38 -8.91 0.81
N GLN A 87 -20.24 -8.45 -0.43
CA GLN A 87 -18.94 -8.18 -1.04
C GLN A 87 -18.19 -7.05 -0.31
N LEU A 88 -18.90 -6.01 0.16
CA LEU A 88 -18.31 -4.94 0.97
C LEU A 88 -17.74 -5.46 2.30
N ILE A 89 -18.45 -6.38 2.98
CA ILE A 89 -17.95 -7.01 4.20
C ILE A 89 -16.76 -7.92 3.87
N ARG A 90 -16.92 -8.79 2.88
CA ARG A 90 -15.93 -9.81 2.53
C ARG A 90 -14.62 -9.20 2.02
N GLY A 91 -14.71 -8.08 1.30
CA GLY A 91 -13.55 -7.36 0.79
C GLY A 91 -12.66 -6.75 1.88
N ARG A 92 -13.12 -6.67 3.13
CA ARG A 92 -12.24 -6.30 4.25
C ARG A 92 -11.27 -7.42 4.65
N TYR A 93 -11.55 -8.66 4.24
CA TYR A 93 -10.80 -9.86 4.60
C TYR A 93 -10.13 -10.54 3.40
N GLU A 94 -10.72 -10.46 2.22
CA GLU A 94 -10.16 -10.98 0.95
C GLU A 94 -10.33 -9.97 -0.21
N PRO A 95 -9.76 -8.75 -0.09
CA PRO A 95 -10.02 -7.65 -1.01
C PRO A 95 -9.64 -8.00 -2.46
N ASN A 96 -8.46 -8.57 -2.71
CA ASN A 96 -8.05 -8.91 -4.07
C ASN A 96 -8.99 -9.91 -4.73
N ARG A 97 -9.52 -10.87 -3.96
CA ARG A 97 -10.46 -11.88 -4.46
C ARG A 97 -11.80 -11.25 -4.85
N VAL A 98 -12.33 -10.39 -3.97
CA VAL A 98 -13.58 -9.66 -4.22
C VAL A 98 -13.42 -8.70 -5.41
N LEU A 99 -12.31 -7.98 -5.51
CA LEU A 99 -12.02 -7.11 -6.65
C LEU A 99 -11.95 -7.93 -7.95
N ALA A 100 -11.22 -9.05 -7.96
CA ALA A 100 -11.15 -9.91 -9.13
C ALA A 100 -12.53 -10.40 -9.59
N GLU A 101 -13.41 -10.76 -8.65
CA GLU A 101 -14.80 -11.13 -8.96
C GLU A 101 -15.60 -9.98 -9.57
N LEU A 102 -15.52 -8.76 -9.00
CA LEU A 102 -16.23 -7.58 -9.51
C LEU A 102 -15.80 -7.22 -10.94
N PHE A 103 -14.50 -7.29 -11.23
CA PHE A 103 -13.97 -7.05 -12.58
C PHE A 103 -14.35 -8.18 -13.55
N ALA A 104 -14.30 -9.43 -13.11
CA ALA A 104 -14.73 -10.57 -13.93
C ALA A 104 -16.23 -10.50 -14.29
N GLN A 105 -17.09 -10.07 -13.36
CA GLN A 105 -18.53 -9.91 -13.60
C GLN A 105 -18.84 -8.89 -14.71
N ALA A 106 -18.04 -7.84 -14.84
CA ALA A 106 -18.17 -6.85 -15.92
C ALA A 106 -17.50 -7.27 -17.23
N GLY A 107 -16.77 -8.41 -17.26
CA GLY A 107 -15.92 -8.78 -18.38
C GLY A 107 -14.69 -7.88 -18.56
N GLU A 108 -14.32 -7.11 -17.54
CA GLU A 108 -13.17 -6.21 -17.58
C GLU A 108 -11.91 -6.95 -17.11
N GLN A 109 -11.20 -7.51 -18.09
CA GLN A 109 -9.90 -8.17 -17.91
C GLN A 109 -8.84 -7.47 -18.79
N PRO A 110 -7.56 -7.47 -18.38
CA PRO A 110 -6.99 -8.22 -17.25
C PRO A 110 -7.04 -7.48 -15.89
N PHE A 111 -7.31 -8.23 -14.82
CA PHE A 111 -7.06 -7.81 -13.44
C PHE A 111 -5.64 -8.23 -13.02
N PRO A 112 -4.84 -7.37 -12.34
CA PRO A 112 -5.21 -6.08 -11.77
C PRO A 112 -4.97 -4.85 -12.67
N ASP A 113 -4.47 -5.01 -13.90
CA ASP A 113 -4.02 -3.87 -14.73
C ASP A 113 -5.09 -2.80 -14.97
N VAL A 114 -6.34 -3.20 -15.17
CA VAL A 114 -7.45 -2.24 -15.34
C VAL A 114 -7.69 -1.44 -14.06
N LEU A 115 -7.63 -2.08 -12.89
CA LEU A 115 -7.76 -1.40 -11.61
C LEU A 115 -6.61 -0.39 -11.41
N VAL A 116 -5.38 -0.77 -11.75
CA VAL A 116 -4.21 0.13 -11.65
C VAL A 116 -4.44 1.41 -12.46
N ARG A 117 -4.89 1.31 -13.71
CA ARG A 117 -5.19 2.48 -14.55
C ARG A 117 -6.29 3.38 -13.97
N ARG A 118 -7.29 2.79 -13.31
CA ARG A 118 -8.36 3.56 -12.65
C ARG A 118 -7.84 4.26 -11.40
N LEU A 119 -6.98 3.61 -10.63
CA LEU A 119 -6.32 4.21 -9.45
C LEU A 119 -5.45 5.42 -9.82
N GLU A 120 -4.75 5.37 -10.96
CA GLU A 120 -3.95 6.50 -11.47
C GLU A 120 -4.78 7.77 -11.75
N GLN A 121 -6.09 7.61 -11.95
CA GLN A 121 -7.01 8.70 -12.28
C GLN A 121 -7.92 9.09 -11.11
N ALA A 122 -7.91 8.31 -10.03
CA ALA A 122 -8.82 8.48 -8.91
C ALA A 122 -8.24 9.42 -7.84
N ASP A 123 -9.13 10.15 -7.17
CA ASP A 123 -8.77 10.85 -5.95
C ASP A 123 -8.68 9.84 -4.80
N LEU A 124 -7.45 9.57 -4.34
CA LEU A 124 -7.16 8.65 -3.24
C LEU A 124 -7.03 9.37 -1.89
N SER A 125 -7.38 10.65 -1.81
CA SER A 125 -7.19 11.47 -0.61
C SER A 125 -7.87 10.88 0.62
N SER A 126 -9.03 10.23 0.45
CA SER A 126 -9.76 9.61 1.55
C SER A 126 -9.03 8.43 2.19
N LEU A 127 -8.12 7.77 1.46
CA LEU A 127 -7.34 6.65 2.00
C LEU A 127 -6.39 7.09 3.11
N TRP A 128 -5.90 8.33 3.08
CA TRP A 128 -4.97 8.85 4.09
C TRP A 128 -5.56 8.93 5.50
N ALA A 129 -6.89 8.91 5.64
CA ALA A 129 -7.55 8.80 6.94
C ALA A 129 -7.36 7.41 7.59
N ALA A 130 -6.85 6.41 6.85
CA ALA A 130 -6.64 5.06 7.37
C ALA A 130 -5.51 5.04 8.44
N PRO A 131 -5.78 4.50 9.65
CA PRO A 131 -4.77 4.38 10.70
C PRO A 131 -3.48 3.68 10.26
N GLU A 132 -3.60 2.72 9.35
CA GLU A 132 -2.49 1.94 8.81
C GLU A 132 -1.50 2.80 8.02
N LEU A 133 -1.96 3.90 7.41
CA LEU A 133 -1.12 4.79 6.61
C LEU A 133 -0.46 5.90 7.43
N ARG A 134 -0.80 6.10 8.71
CA ARG A 134 -0.18 7.14 9.54
C ARG A 134 1.36 7.06 9.60
N PRO A 135 1.99 5.86 9.70
CA PRO A 135 3.45 5.80 9.73
C PRO A 135 4.09 6.17 8.39
N LEU A 136 3.35 6.01 7.28
CA LEU A 136 3.75 6.47 5.94
C LEU A 136 3.58 7.98 5.81
N GLU A 137 2.43 8.52 6.20
CA GLU A 137 2.17 9.96 6.21
C GLU A 137 3.23 10.72 7.01
N ALA A 138 3.53 10.25 8.23
CA ALA A 138 4.58 10.85 9.08
C ALA A 138 5.95 10.83 8.39
N PHE A 139 6.30 9.72 7.75
CA PHE A 139 7.56 9.59 7.01
C PHE A 139 7.63 10.57 5.82
N LEU A 140 6.55 10.68 5.04
CA LEU A 140 6.49 11.59 3.90
C LEU A 140 6.58 13.07 4.33
N LEU A 141 5.91 13.44 5.43
CA LEU A 141 5.97 14.79 5.99
C LEU A 141 7.37 15.14 6.49
N GLU A 142 8.04 14.20 7.17
CA GLU A 142 9.44 14.39 7.60
C GLU A 142 10.36 14.66 6.41
N LYS A 143 10.19 13.90 5.32
CA LYS A 143 11.04 14.02 4.12
C LYS A 143 10.72 15.24 3.28
N SER A 144 9.45 15.65 3.18
CA SER A 144 9.09 16.87 2.47
C SER A 144 9.63 18.12 3.18
N ALA A 145 9.57 18.14 4.52
CA ALA A 145 10.13 19.21 5.34
C ALA A 145 11.66 19.32 5.22
N ALA A 146 12.36 18.18 5.21
CA ALA A 146 13.81 18.14 5.03
C ALA A 146 14.26 18.64 3.64
N GLN A 147 13.42 18.48 2.61
CA GLN A 147 13.69 18.95 1.25
C GLN A 147 13.37 20.46 1.06
N HIS A 148 12.52 21.04 1.90
CA HIS A 148 12.12 22.45 1.84
C HIS A 148 12.27 23.15 3.22
N PRO A 149 13.51 23.42 3.68
CA PRO A 149 13.76 23.98 5.02
C PRO A 149 13.21 25.41 5.25
N GLY A 150 12.51 26.01 4.29
CA GLY A 150 11.95 27.37 4.36
C GLY A 150 10.42 27.46 4.24
N ALA A 151 9.69 26.34 4.24
CA ALA A 151 8.22 26.32 4.22
C ALA A 151 7.66 25.96 5.59
N ALA A 152 7.93 26.80 6.60
CA ALA A 152 7.09 26.88 7.79
C ALA A 152 6.19 28.12 7.62
N PRO A 153 4.93 28.10 8.12
CA PRO A 153 3.98 29.21 7.95
C PRO A 153 4.47 30.53 8.53
#